data_AF-A0A966XMV6-F1
#
_entry.id   AF-A0A966XMV6-F1
#
_cell.length_a   1.000
_cell.length_b   1.000
_cell.length_c   1.000
_cell.angle_alpha   90.00
_cell.angle_beta   90.00
_cell.angle_gamma   90.00
#
_symmetry.space_group_name_H-M   'P 1'
#
loop_
_entity.id
_entity.type
_entity.pdbx_description
1 polymer ?
#
loop_
_entity_poly.entity_id
_entity_poly.type
_entity_poly.pdbx_seq_one_letter_code
_entity_poly.pdbx_strand_id
1 'polypeptide(L)'
;MVRLFLVFISPFLFVNCLQAELTDVEVSTIHRIDSNSEIQYELVKGRLLFEVDPDNSYNQYIVDLYLAPLNNNGRVSFAADFELLRPMNPNEGNNILIADILNRGSRRAIRYFNFATNYDSPDGPTNLGDDYLMEHGYSILSIGWQFDVPNNPALLRSYVPVIEMDPTQDNGLVRSDFFVTESTSSHTLGDRGHFAYPVNSLFADQATMTIRELYSNEKTTLPSDQWSFIEDNDETANSILSNEGDLNAVVINGGFQPGFVYEVSYPSHRSAVAGLGLAAIRDGVQAIKNHLYIEEYFDNTPEPMKVIAFGDSQSGRTLRTFLYDGFNYSETGEVVIEGFMIHLGSNARGGFNQRFTQASRAVDRNYDYPAEVFPFSDNFSTNHINGQVDGLLSKYEASDYPKIFFSNSATEYWRSPAYLIHTSSDGEIDLMPLASSRIFQFSGTQHVPSNNFNWSGDQRFSIGNNAKYQWFLRALLQAMNEWITLEI
;
A
#
# COMPACT_ATOMS: atom_id res chain seq x y z
N MET A 1 51.77 -0.63 55.66
CA MET A 1 51.16 0.40 54.79
C MET A 1 50.40 -0.34 53.71
N VAL A 2 49.12 -0.64 53.95
CA VAL A 2 48.27 -1.51 53.11
C VAL A 2 47.54 -0.63 52.10
N ARG A 3 47.70 -0.91 50.80
CA ARG A 3 47.02 -0.20 49.71
C ARG A 3 45.59 -0.74 49.57
N LEU A 4 44.60 0.11 49.82
CA LEU A 4 43.20 -0.12 49.43
C LEU A 4 43.04 0.23 47.95
N PHE A 5 42.58 -0.72 47.13
CA PHE A 5 42.05 -0.44 45.80
C PHE A 5 40.54 -0.18 45.93
N LEU A 6 40.13 1.05 45.61
CA LEU A 6 38.72 1.41 45.41
C LEU A 6 38.35 1.07 43.97
N VAL A 7 37.51 0.05 43.79
CA VAL A 7 36.84 -0.24 42.53
C VAL A 7 35.61 0.66 42.43
N PHE A 8 35.65 1.64 41.53
CA PHE A 8 34.45 2.38 41.13
C PHE A 8 33.67 1.51 40.14
N ILE A 9 32.55 0.94 40.58
CA ILE A 9 31.54 0.38 39.68
C ILE A 9 30.68 1.57 39.24
N SER A 10 30.91 2.05 38.02
CA SER A 10 30.00 2.99 37.37
C SER A 10 28.76 2.22 36.91
N PRO A 11 27.53 2.60 37.32
CA PRO A 11 26.35 2.05 36.67
C PRO A 11 26.29 2.68 35.28
N PHE A 12 26.59 1.89 34.25
CA PHE A 12 26.11 2.21 32.90
C PHE A 12 24.58 2.10 32.94
N LEU A 13 23.92 3.22 33.23
CA LEU A 13 22.55 3.44 32.81
C LEU A 13 22.58 3.49 31.29
N PHE A 14 22.39 2.35 30.64
CA PHE A 14 21.86 2.34 29.28
C PHE A 14 20.45 2.90 29.40
N VAL A 15 20.31 4.21 29.20
CA VAL A 15 19.04 4.77 28.75
C VAL A 15 18.91 4.26 27.33
N ASN A 16 18.32 3.07 27.18
CA ASN A 16 17.75 2.66 25.91
C ASN A 16 16.64 3.67 25.64
N CYS A 17 16.96 4.73 24.91
CA CYS A 17 15.98 5.55 24.23
C CYS A 17 15.45 4.73 23.04
N LEU A 18 14.96 3.51 23.30
CA LEU A 18 14.25 2.69 22.33
C LEU A 18 12.80 3.20 22.31
N GLN A 19 12.60 4.39 21.77
CA GLN A 19 11.29 4.81 21.25
C GLN A 19 11.17 4.27 19.82
N ALA A 20 11.23 2.95 19.68
CA ALA A 20 10.96 2.32 18.40
C ALA A 20 9.50 1.86 18.40
N GLU A 21 8.77 2.35 17.39
CA GLU A 21 7.39 1.96 17.08
C GLU A 21 7.31 0.47 16.72
N LEU A 22 8.37 -0.05 16.11
CA LEU A 22 8.67 -1.47 16.00
C LEU A 22 9.22 -1.97 17.35
N THR A 23 8.48 -2.84 18.02
CA THR A 23 8.87 -3.38 19.33
C THR A 23 9.61 -4.71 19.24
N ASP A 24 9.33 -5.51 18.21
CA ASP A 24 9.93 -6.84 18.05
C ASP A 24 9.86 -7.34 16.60
N VAL A 25 10.69 -8.32 16.27
CA VAL A 25 10.74 -9.00 14.96
C VAL A 25 10.71 -10.51 15.15
N GLU A 26 9.59 -11.12 14.79
CA GLU A 26 9.42 -12.57 14.83
C GLU A 26 9.84 -13.19 13.49
N VAL A 27 11.09 -13.65 13.40
CA VAL A 27 11.58 -14.37 12.21
C VAL A 27 11.02 -15.78 12.20
N SER A 28 10.30 -16.13 11.12
CA SER A 28 9.71 -17.46 10.94
C SER A 28 10.61 -18.37 10.09
N THR A 29 11.21 -17.84 9.03
CA THR A 29 12.14 -18.58 8.18
C THR A 29 13.29 -17.71 7.68
N ILE A 30 14.46 -18.32 7.56
CA ILE A 30 15.59 -17.80 6.81
C ILE A 30 16.02 -18.90 5.87
N HIS A 31 16.07 -18.63 4.57
CA HIS A 31 16.58 -19.59 3.61
C HIS A 31 17.32 -18.90 2.47
N ARG A 32 18.33 -19.59 1.94
CA ARG A 32 19.05 -19.17 0.74
C ARG A 32 18.09 -19.19 -0.45
N ILE A 33 18.19 -18.17 -1.29
CA ILE A 33 17.46 -18.10 -2.55
C ILE A 33 18.36 -18.54 -3.68
N ASP A 34 17.83 -19.40 -4.55
CA ASP A 34 18.53 -19.83 -5.76
C ASP A 34 18.49 -18.71 -6.81
N SER A 35 19.59 -17.94 -6.90
CA SER A 35 19.85 -16.95 -7.94
C SER A 35 21.05 -17.34 -8.79
N ASN A 36 21.11 -16.93 -10.06
CA ASN A 36 22.30 -17.10 -10.90
C ASN A 36 23.37 -16.02 -10.69
N SER A 37 23.08 -15.01 -9.85
CA SER A 37 24.05 -13.98 -9.45
C SER A 37 25.27 -14.59 -8.74
N GLU A 38 26.43 -13.97 -8.90
CA GLU A 38 27.63 -14.30 -8.11
C GLU A 38 27.41 -14.01 -6.62
N ILE A 39 26.69 -12.92 -6.32
CA ILE A 39 26.29 -12.54 -4.95
C ILE A 39 25.23 -13.51 -4.46
N GLN A 40 25.48 -14.12 -3.30
CA GLN A 40 24.55 -15.07 -2.70
C GLN A 40 23.48 -14.34 -1.88
N TYR A 41 22.22 -14.75 -2.04
CA TYR A 41 21.08 -14.11 -1.37
C TYR A 41 20.37 -15.07 -0.42
N GLU A 42 19.78 -14.47 0.61
CA GLU A 42 18.82 -15.12 1.49
C GLU A 42 17.53 -14.31 1.59
N LEU A 43 16.45 -15.02 1.86
CA LEU A 43 15.15 -14.46 2.18
C LEU A 43 14.86 -14.69 3.67
N VAL A 44 14.71 -13.60 4.40
CA VAL A 44 14.24 -13.58 5.78
C VAL A 44 12.75 -13.28 5.75
N LYS A 45 11.94 -14.13 6.38
CA LYS A 45 10.49 -13.97 6.47
C LYS A 45 10.06 -13.94 7.91
N GLY A 46 9.00 -13.19 8.20
CA GLY A 46 8.51 -13.11 9.56
C GLY A 46 7.38 -12.13 9.74
N ARG A 47 7.25 -11.67 10.99
CA ARG A 47 6.29 -10.66 11.39
C ARG A 47 6.99 -9.55 12.16
N LEU A 48 6.67 -8.32 11.79
CA LEU A 48 7.02 -7.11 12.52
C LEU A 48 5.91 -6.83 13.55
N LEU A 49 6.28 -6.61 14.80
CA LEU A 49 5.35 -6.28 15.89
C LEU A 49 5.53 -4.82 16.29
N PHE A 50 4.44 -4.07 16.35
CA PHE A 50 4.46 -2.63 16.56
C PHE A 50 3.61 -2.21 17.77
N GLU A 51 4.03 -1.13 18.42
CA GLU A 51 3.26 -0.39 19.42
C GLU A 51 3.38 1.12 19.17
N VAL A 52 2.31 1.75 18.69
CA VAL A 52 2.30 3.19 18.38
C VAL A 52 1.59 4.02 19.44
N ASP A 53 2.08 5.24 19.63
CA ASP A 53 1.47 6.21 20.54
C ASP A 53 0.33 6.98 19.85
N PRO A 54 -0.94 6.87 20.29
CA PRO A 54 -2.02 7.66 19.72
C PRO A 54 -1.85 9.18 19.93
N ASP A 55 -1.06 9.59 20.94
CA ASP A 55 -0.82 11.00 21.24
C ASP A 55 0.37 11.59 20.47
N ASN A 56 1.19 10.76 19.80
CA ASN A 56 2.30 11.25 18.97
C ASN A 56 1.75 12.03 17.76
N SER A 57 2.29 13.24 17.52
CA SER A 57 1.87 14.13 16.44
C SER A 57 1.94 13.49 15.04
N TYR A 58 2.87 12.57 14.81
CA TYR A 58 3.01 11.86 13.52
C TYR A 58 2.02 10.70 13.37
N ASN A 59 1.41 10.24 14.46
CA ASN A 59 0.36 9.21 14.44
C ASN A 59 -1.05 9.77 14.44
N GLN A 60 -1.22 11.05 14.79
CA GLN A 60 -2.52 11.73 14.72
C GLN A 60 -3.08 11.81 13.29
N TYR A 61 -2.26 11.56 12.27
CA TYR A 61 -2.71 11.42 10.88
C TYR A 61 -3.42 10.08 10.60
N ILE A 62 -3.29 9.08 11.48
CA ILE A 62 -3.95 7.78 11.34
C ILE A 62 -5.41 7.93 11.75
N VAL A 63 -6.31 7.77 10.78
CA VAL A 63 -7.75 7.91 11.01
C VAL A 63 -8.23 6.84 12.00
N ASP A 64 -9.03 7.29 12.96
CA ASP A 64 -9.63 6.50 14.04
C ASP A 64 -8.65 5.85 15.03
N LEU A 65 -7.35 6.18 15.00
CA LEU A 65 -6.37 5.62 15.95
C LEU A 65 -6.75 5.82 17.42
N TYR A 66 -7.32 6.99 17.75
CA TYR A 66 -7.77 7.34 19.10
C TYR A 66 -8.96 6.49 19.60
N LEU A 67 -9.63 5.76 18.71
CA LEU A 67 -10.70 4.80 19.05
C LEU A 67 -10.17 3.37 19.21
N ALA A 68 -8.91 3.12 18.83
CA ALA A 68 -8.32 1.80 18.89
C ALA A 68 -8.14 1.33 20.34
N PRO A 69 -8.25 0.01 20.61
CA PRO A 69 -7.95 -0.53 21.93
C PRO A 69 -6.48 -0.30 22.29
N LEU A 70 -6.25 0.17 23.51
CA LEU A 70 -4.91 0.36 24.07
C LEU A 70 -4.46 -0.88 24.84
N ASN A 71 -3.17 -1.20 24.74
CA ASN A 71 -2.51 -2.22 25.54
C ASN A 71 -2.17 -1.71 26.97
N ASN A 72 -1.52 -2.55 27.77
CA ASN A 72 -1.13 -2.20 29.15
C ASN A 72 -0.10 -1.06 29.24
N ASN A 73 0.60 -0.75 28.14
CA ASN A 73 1.53 0.37 28.04
C ASN A 73 0.84 1.67 27.58
N GLY A 74 -0.49 1.64 27.34
CA GLY A 74 -1.23 2.78 26.79
C GLY A 74 -0.96 3.02 25.30
N ARG A 75 -0.45 2.02 24.58
CA ARG A 75 -0.13 2.07 23.15
C ARG A 75 -1.11 1.24 22.33
N VAL A 76 -1.18 1.49 21.02
CA VAL A 76 -1.95 0.65 20.08
C VAL A 76 -1.02 -0.40 19.48
N SER A 77 -1.28 -1.68 19.78
CA SER A 77 -0.51 -2.79 19.22
C SER A 77 -1.06 -3.26 17.88
N PHE A 78 -0.18 -3.56 16.93
CA PHE A 78 -0.53 -4.19 15.66
C PHE A 78 0.68 -4.94 15.08
N ALA A 79 0.50 -5.62 13.95
CA ALA A 79 1.59 -6.36 13.31
C ALA A 79 1.53 -6.29 11.77
N ALA A 80 2.62 -6.65 11.11
CA ALA A 80 2.67 -6.82 9.65
C ALA A 80 3.55 -8.00 9.26
N ASP A 81 3.13 -8.78 8.28
CA ASP A 81 4.02 -9.76 7.65
C ASP A 81 5.14 -9.01 6.91
N PHE A 82 6.36 -9.55 6.94
CA PHE A 82 7.47 -8.98 6.16
C PHE A 82 8.31 -10.05 5.48
N GLU A 83 8.96 -9.63 4.40
CA GLU A 83 10.02 -10.36 3.72
C GLU A 83 11.18 -9.42 3.40
N LEU A 84 12.39 -9.85 3.74
CA LEU A 84 13.63 -9.15 3.43
C LEU A 84 14.52 -10.07 2.58
N LEU A 85 14.66 -9.73 1.29
CA LEU A 85 15.60 -10.36 0.38
C LEU A 85 16.90 -9.57 0.40
N ARG A 86 18.01 -10.17 0.82
CA ARG A 86 19.30 -9.47 0.99
C ARG A 86 20.51 -10.32 0.64
N PRO A 87 21.67 -9.70 0.33
CA PRO A 87 22.94 -10.41 0.24
C PRO A 87 23.27 -11.15 1.55
N MET A 88 23.71 -12.40 1.46
CA MET A 88 24.21 -13.18 2.60
C MET A 88 25.52 -12.60 3.14
N ASN A 89 26.34 -12.01 2.27
CA ASN A 89 27.51 -11.21 2.67
C ASN A 89 27.13 -9.72 2.55
N PRO A 90 26.95 -9.00 3.67
CA PRO A 90 26.56 -7.59 3.63
C PRO A 90 27.53 -6.69 2.85
N ASN A 91 28.81 -7.07 2.74
CA ASN A 91 29.82 -6.31 1.99
C ASN A 91 29.69 -6.44 0.47
N GLU A 92 28.86 -7.37 -0.03
CA GLU A 92 28.54 -7.52 -1.45
C GLU A 92 27.29 -6.72 -1.86
N GLY A 93 26.59 -6.13 -0.89
CA GLY A 93 25.46 -5.24 -1.15
C GLY A 93 25.87 -3.84 -1.64
N ASN A 94 24.95 -3.15 -2.30
CA ASN A 94 25.16 -1.78 -2.79
C ASN A 94 24.68 -0.68 -1.82
N ASN A 95 24.31 -1.05 -0.60
CA ASN A 95 23.76 -0.18 0.45
C ASN A 95 22.45 0.54 0.08
N ILE A 96 21.68 0.01 -0.88
CA ILE A 96 20.35 0.49 -1.24
C ILE A 96 19.29 -0.54 -0.86
N LEU A 97 18.31 -0.07 -0.10
CA LEU A 97 17.09 -0.81 0.24
C LEU A 97 15.96 -0.39 -0.71
N ILE A 98 15.40 -1.36 -1.44
CA ILE A 98 14.16 -1.16 -2.17
C ILE A 98 13.00 -1.49 -1.22
N ALA A 99 12.24 -0.48 -0.82
CA ALA A 99 10.95 -0.69 -0.15
C ALA A 99 9.90 -1.03 -1.20
N ASP A 100 9.59 -2.33 -1.34
CA ASP A 100 8.61 -2.85 -2.29
C ASP A 100 7.19 -2.69 -1.72
N ILE A 101 6.48 -1.67 -2.19
CA ILE A 101 5.11 -1.43 -1.76
C ILE A 101 4.20 -2.40 -2.51
N LEU A 102 3.68 -3.35 -1.75
CA LEU A 102 2.88 -4.46 -2.25
C LEU A 102 1.56 -3.98 -2.85
N ASN A 103 1.15 -4.60 -3.95
CA ASN A 103 -0.16 -4.33 -4.56
C ASN A 103 -1.11 -5.46 -4.15
N ARG A 104 -2.00 -5.22 -3.19
CA ARG A 104 -2.90 -6.27 -2.64
C ARG A 104 -2.13 -7.48 -2.10
N GLY A 105 -1.05 -7.21 -1.38
CA GLY A 105 -0.16 -8.22 -0.80
C GLY A 105 0.81 -8.90 -1.77
N SER A 106 0.78 -8.52 -3.06
CA SER A 106 1.65 -9.06 -4.13
C SER A 106 2.92 -8.23 -4.31
N ARG A 107 4.08 -8.89 -4.47
CA ARG A 107 5.42 -8.28 -4.64
C ARG A 107 5.57 -7.64 -6.02
N ARG A 108 6.16 -6.45 -6.09
CA ARG A 108 6.20 -5.65 -7.32
C ARG A 108 7.62 -5.40 -7.81
N ALA A 109 8.57 -5.16 -6.91
CA ALA A 109 9.94 -4.84 -7.28
C ALA A 109 10.56 -5.90 -8.20
N ILE A 110 10.59 -7.17 -7.79
CA ILE A 110 11.16 -8.27 -8.60
C ILE A 110 10.38 -8.54 -9.89
N ARG A 111 9.06 -8.37 -9.87
CA ARG A 111 8.22 -8.46 -11.08
C ARG A 111 8.68 -7.45 -12.13
N TYR A 112 8.91 -6.21 -11.72
CA TYR A 112 9.23 -5.12 -12.64
C TYR A 112 10.72 -5.04 -13.00
N PHE A 113 11.59 -5.19 -12.02
CA PHE A 113 13.03 -4.98 -12.20
C PHE A 113 13.79 -6.25 -12.56
N ASN A 114 13.32 -7.45 -12.23
CA ASN A 114 13.95 -8.68 -12.72
C ASN A 114 13.13 -9.39 -13.82
N PHE A 115 11.96 -8.85 -14.16
CA PHE A 115 10.99 -9.51 -15.05
C PHE A 115 10.55 -10.89 -14.53
N ALA A 116 10.53 -11.05 -13.20
CA ALA A 116 10.14 -12.28 -12.54
C ALA A 116 8.71 -12.70 -12.94
N THR A 117 8.51 -14.01 -13.02
CA THR A 117 7.19 -14.64 -13.06
C THR A 117 7.01 -15.46 -11.78
N ASN A 118 5.79 -15.76 -11.33
CA ASN A 118 5.56 -16.54 -10.10
C ASN A 118 6.30 -15.98 -8.86
N TYR A 119 6.31 -14.64 -8.75
CA TYR A 119 6.97 -13.91 -7.67
C TYR A 119 6.17 -13.95 -6.36
N ASP A 120 4.91 -14.37 -6.39
CA ASP A 120 4.10 -14.62 -5.20
C ASP A 120 4.01 -16.14 -4.96
N SER A 121 4.59 -16.58 -3.85
CA SER A 121 4.50 -17.96 -3.37
C SER A 121 4.60 -18.01 -1.84
N PRO A 122 4.08 -19.06 -1.18
CA PRO A 122 4.15 -19.21 0.28
C PRO A 122 5.56 -19.13 0.85
N ASP A 123 6.57 -19.54 0.07
CA ASP A 123 7.98 -19.52 0.48
C ASP A 123 8.72 -18.27 -0.03
N GLY A 124 8.00 -17.30 -0.59
CA GLY A 124 8.60 -16.17 -1.31
C GLY A 124 8.75 -16.45 -2.81
N PRO A 125 9.47 -15.58 -3.55
CA PRO A 125 9.59 -15.72 -5.00
C PRO A 125 10.37 -16.97 -5.40
N THR A 126 9.72 -17.82 -6.20
CA THR A 126 10.32 -19.09 -6.70
C THR A 126 11.03 -18.93 -8.05
N ASN A 127 10.82 -17.79 -8.71
CA ASN A 127 11.52 -17.42 -9.92
C ASN A 127 11.86 -15.93 -9.80
N LEU A 128 13.16 -15.65 -9.73
CA LEU A 128 13.69 -14.32 -9.59
C LEU A 128 13.79 -13.55 -10.90
N GLY A 129 13.43 -14.13 -12.05
CA GLY A 129 13.57 -13.53 -13.36
C GLY A 129 15.01 -13.65 -13.89
N ASP A 130 15.60 -12.53 -14.27
CA ASP A 130 16.99 -12.46 -14.76
C ASP A 130 18.00 -11.96 -13.72
N ASP A 131 17.65 -12.00 -12.43
CA ASP A 131 18.53 -11.68 -11.31
C ASP A 131 19.12 -10.26 -11.30
N TYR A 132 18.61 -9.32 -12.12
CA TYR A 132 19.17 -7.97 -12.26
C TYR A 132 19.41 -7.27 -10.91
N LEU A 133 18.41 -7.23 -10.02
CA LEU A 133 18.58 -6.59 -8.71
C LEU A 133 19.67 -7.27 -7.85
N MET A 134 19.84 -8.58 -8.02
CA MET A 134 20.74 -9.40 -7.22
C MET A 134 22.18 -9.23 -7.68
N GLU A 135 22.39 -9.21 -9.00
CA GLU A 135 23.67 -8.87 -9.64
C GLU A 135 24.17 -7.47 -9.25
N HIS A 136 23.26 -6.57 -8.90
CA HIS A 136 23.59 -5.20 -8.51
C HIS A 136 23.60 -4.98 -6.99
N GLY A 137 23.43 -6.03 -6.18
CA GLY A 137 23.59 -5.95 -4.72
C GLY A 137 22.44 -5.26 -3.96
N TYR A 138 21.25 -5.11 -4.55
CA TYR A 138 20.12 -4.47 -3.87
C TYR A 138 19.53 -5.36 -2.77
N SER A 139 19.18 -4.76 -1.63
CA SER A 139 18.26 -5.39 -0.67
C SER A 139 16.82 -4.99 -1.00
N ILE A 140 15.85 -5.88 -0.76
CA ILE A 140 14.42 -5.64 -1.04
C ILE A 140 13.62 -5.98 0.21
N LEU A 141 12.89 -4.99 0.73
CA LEU A 141 11.99 -5.14 1.86
C LEU A 141 10.55 -5.03 1.39
N SER A 142 9.77 -6.07 1.65
CA SER A 142 8.33 -6.14 1.44
C SER A 142 7.62 -6.15 2.80
N ILE A 143 6.72 -5.20 3.04
CA ILE A 143 5.91 -5.15 4.26
C ILE A 143 4.43 -5.22 3.89
N GLY A 144 3.70 -6.13 4.54
CA GLY A 144 2.26 -6.23 4.46
C GLY A 144 1.60 -5.00 5.07
N TRP A 145 1.14 -4.07 4.24
CA TRP A 145 0.49 -2.83 4.68
C TRP A 145 -1.04 -2.90 4.62
N GLN A 146 -1.58 -3.68 3.68
CA GLN A 146 -3.02 -3.76 3.46
C GLN A 146 -3.63 -4.82 4.39
N PHE A 147 -4.66 -4.48 5.15
CA PHE A 147 -5.26 -5.38 6.15
C PHE A 147 -6.30 -6.34 5.56
N ASP A 148 -7.02 -5.92 4.50
CA ASP A 148 -8.13 -6.67 3.90
C ASP A 148 -7.68 -7.73 2.88
N VAL A 149 -6.37 -8.01 2.81
CA VAL A 149 -5.81 -9.03 1.91
C VAL A 149 -6.37 -10.41 2.30
N PRO A 150 -6.84 -11.23 1.32
CA PRO A 150 -7.43 -12.54 1.58
C PRO A 150 -6.47 -13.46 2.33
N ASN A 151 -6.99 -14.47 3.02
CA ASN A 151 -6.18 -15.49 3.67
C ASN A 151 -5.45 -16.38 2.64
N ASN A 152 -4.31 -15.89 2.14
CA ASN A 152 -3.47 -16.58 1.17
C ASN A 152 -2.01 -16.50 1.62
N PRO A 153 -1.33 -17.64 1.88
CA PRO A 153 0.05 -17.64 2.38
C PRO A 153 1.07 -17.07 1.40
N ALA A 154 0.71 -16.92 0.11
CA ALA A 154 1.57 -16.27 -0.88
C ALA A 154 1.52 -14.72 -0.82
N LEU A 155 0.57 -14.14 -0.09
CA LEU A 155 0.39 -12.70 0.03
C LEU A 155 0.77 -12.21 1.43
N LEU A 156 1.28 -10.99 1.54
CA LEU A 156 1.62 -10.36 2.82
C LEU A 156 0.55 -9.33 3.20
N ARG A 157 0.26 -9.22 4.49
CA ARG A 157 -0.78 -8.31 5.01
C ARG A 157 -0.41 -7.66 6.34
N SER A 158 -1.18 -6.65 6.70
CA SER A 158 -1.16 -6.06 8.04
C SER A 158 -2.26 -6.65 8.92
N TYR A 159 -2.00 -6.72 10.22
CA TYR A 159 -2.91 -7.18 11.27
C TYR A 159 -3.18 -6.02 12.20
N VAL A 160 -4.20 -5.24 11.85
CA VAL A 160 -4.56 -4.00 12.57
C VAL A 160 -5.72 -4.26 13.53
N PRO A 161 -5.82 -3.49 14.62
CA PRO A 161 -7.00 -3.52 15.48
C PRO A 161 -8.27 -3.13 14.72
N VAL A 162 -9.36 -3.73 15.15
CA VAL A 162 -10.72 -3.39 14.73
C VAL A 162 -11.38 -2.60 15.85
N ILE A 163 -11.95 -1.46 15.49
CA ILE A 163 -12.76 -0.64 16.40
C ILE A 163 -14.18 -1.16 16.36
N GLU A 164 -14.73 -1.41 17.55
CA GLU A 164 -16.15 -1.67 17.75
C GLU A 164 -16.86 -0.35 18.06
N MET A 165 -17.79 0.05 17.20
CA MET A 165 -18.55 1.29 17.31
C MET A 165 -19.94 1.02 17.87
N ASP A 166 -20.48 1.98 18.63
CA ASP A 166 -21.86 1.91 19.13
C ASP A 166 -22.84 1.90 17.96
N PRO A 167 -23.60 0.81 17.74
CA PRO A 167 -24.44 0.68 16.57
C PRO A 167 -25.67 1.60 16.59
N THR A 168 -25.96 2.23 17.72
CA THR A 168 -27.04 3.22 17.84
C THR A 168 -26.65 4.62 17.39
N GLN A 169 -25.35 4.85 17.13
CA GLN A 169 -24.81 6.12 16.66
C GLN A 169 -24.64 6.13 15.14
N ASP A 170 -24.65 7.34 14.55
CA ASP A 170 -24.28 7.53 13.16
C ASP A 170 -22.76 7.37 13.00
N ASN A 171 -22.34 6.19 12.58
CA ASN A 171 -20.94 5.85 12.35
C ASN A 171 -20.50 6.07 10.89
N GLY A 172 -21.41 6.56 10.04
CA GLY A 172 -21.26 6.57 8.59
C GLY A 172 -21.68 5.26 7.93
N LEU A 173 -21.59 5.23 6.60
CA LEU A 173 -21.98 4.08 5.77
C LEU A 173 -20.75 3.47 5.10
N VAL A 174 -20.77 2.14 4.99
CA VAL A 174 -19.92 1.43 4.03
C VAL A 174 -20.59 1.49 2.67
N ARG A 175 -19.79 1.75 1.64
CA ARG A 175 -20.22 1.68 0.24
C ARG A 175 -19.51 0.52 -0.46
N SER A 176 -20.30 -0.32 -1.12
CA SER A 176 -19.82 -1.34 -2.02
C SER A 176 -20.44 -1.22 -3.41
N ASP A 177 -19.68 -0.69 -4.36
CA ASP A 177 -20.02 -0.69 -5.78
C ASP A 177 -19.26 -1.77 -6.56
N PHE A 178 -19.90 -2.35 -7.57
CA PHE A 178 -19.28 -3.36 -8.43
C PHE A 178 -19.93 -3.40 -9.81
N PHE A 179 -19.09 -3.62 -10.83
CA PHE A 179 -19.53 -3.81 -12.20
C PHE A 179 -19.66 -5.29 -12.53
N VAL A 180 -20.84 -5.68 -13.00
CA VAL A 180 -21.15 -7.09 -13.29
C VAL A 180 -20.79 -7.38 -14.74
N THR A 181 -19.75 -8.18 -14.97
CA THR A 181 -19.29 -8.55 -16.32
C THR A 181 -19.97 -9.80 -16.86
N GLU A 182 -20.46 -10.66 -15.98
CA GLU A 182 -21.11 -11.93 -16.31
C GLU A 182 -22.24 -12.22 -15.32
N SER A 183 -23.17 -13.09 -15.73
CA SER A 183 -24.34 -13.38 -14.91
C SER A 183 -23.91 -14.14 -13.65
N THR A 184 -24.25 -13.60 -12.48
CA THR A 184 -23.99 -14.21 -11.18
C THR A 184 -25.22 -14.08 -10.28
N SER A 185 -25.44 -15.06 -9.41
CA SER A 185 -26.53 -15.04 -8.43
C SER A 185 -26.20 -14.21 -7.19
N SER A 186 -24.91 -14.03 -6.89
CA SER A 186 -24.42 -13.34 -5.70
C SER A 186 -23.18 -12.51 -6.00
N HIS A 187 -22.91 -11.54 -5.14
CA HIS A 187 -21.68 -10.76 -5.18
C HIS A 187 -21.20 -10.48 -3.75
N THR A 188 -19.90 -10.68 -3.49
CA THR A 188 -19.28 -10.27 -2.23
C THR A 188 -19.33 -8.73 -2.09
N LEU A 189 -19.44 -8.24 -0.85
CA LEU A 189 -19.37 -6.82 -0.54
C LEU A 189 -17.93 -6.28 -0.60
N GLY A 190 -16.93 -7.16 -0.57
CA GLY A 190 -15.53 -6.83 -0.82
C GLY A 190 -15.21 -6.76 -2.31
N ASP A 191 -14.25 -5.92 -2.71
CA ASP A 191 -13.70 -5.90 -4.06
C ASP A 191 -12.56 -6.95 -4.19
N ARG A 192 -12.48 -7.61 -5.35
CA ARG A 192 -11.37 -8.53 -5.71
C ARG A 192 -11.07 -9.61 -4.65
N GLY A 193 -12.11 -10.17 -4.03
CA GLY A 193 -12.01 -11.24 -3.03
C GLY A 193 -11.41 -10.81 -1.69
N HIS A 194 -11.18 -9.51 -1.48
CA HIS A 194 -10.67 -8.98 -0.21
C HIS A 194 -11.77 -8.95 0.85
N PHE A 195 -11.34 -8.83 2.11
CA PHE A 195 -12.26 -8.79 3.24
C PHE A 195 -13.29 -7.67 3.09
N ALA A 196 -14.56 -8.06 3.20
CA ALA A 196 -15.67 -7.14 3.26
C ALA A 196 -15.86 -6.59 4.68
N TYR A 197 -16.42 -5.40 4.80
CA TYR A 197 -17.09 -5.01 6.03
C TYR A 197 -18.43 -5.74 6.10
N PRO A 198 -18.67 -6.55 7.14
CA PRO A 198 -19.94 -7.24 7.24
C PRO A 198 -21.08 -6.29 7.58
N VAL A 199 -22.29 -6.74 7.22
CA VAL A 199 -23.57 -6.18 7.63
C VAL A 199 -24.09 -6.97 8.81
N ASN A 200 -24.39 -6.26 9.89
CA ASN A 200 -25.14 -6.84 10.99
C ASN A 200 -26.62 -6.96 10.58
N SER A 201 -27.16 -8.18 10.64
CA SER A 201 -28.54 -8.48 10.22
C SER A 201 -29.61 -7.65 10.92
N LEU A 202 -29.35 -7.13 12.13
CA LEU A 202 -30.25 -6.24 12.86
C LEU A 202 -30.41 -4.86 12.21
N PHE A 203 -29.49 -4.46 11.35
CA PHE A 203 -29.46 -3.15 10.67
C PHE A 203 -29.51 -3.28 9.15
N ALA A 204 -29.77 -4.49 8.64
CA ALA A 204 -29.85 -4.76 7.20
C ALA A 204 -30.98 -3.98 6.51
N ASP A 205 -32.04 -3.61 7.24
CA ASP A 205 -33.18 -2.83 6.74
C ASP A 205 -32.84 -1.36 6.48
N GLN A 206 -31.72 -0.86 6.99
CA GLN A 206 -31.22 0.49 6.73
C GLN A 206 -30.39 0.57 5.45
N ALA A 207 -30.06 -0.57 4.86
CA ALA A 207 -29.25 -0.62 3.66
C ALA A 207 -30.05 -0.23 2.41
N THR A 208 -29.35 0.32 1.43
CA THR A 208 -29.90 0.67 0.12
C THR A 208 -29.08 0.02 -0.96
N MET A 209 -29.75 -0.44 -2.01
CA MET A 209 -29.10 -0.93 -3.23
C MET A 209 -29.58 -0.10 -4.41
N THR A 210 -28.65 0.28 -5.29
CA THR A 210 -28.93 1.01 -6.52
C THR A 210 -28.32 0.31 -7.72
N ILE A 211 -28.89 0.59 -8.90
CA ILE A 211 -28.43 0.09 -10.20
C ILE A 211 -28.32 1.26 -11.19
N ARG A 212 -27.30 1.23 -12.05
CA ARG A 212 -27.13 2.12 -13.20
C ARG A 212 -26.37 1.40 -14.33
N GLU A 213 -26.57 1.82 -15.57
CA GLU A 213 -25.88 1.24 -16.73
C GLU A 213 -24.44 1.77 -16.85
N LEU A 214 -24.28 3.09 -16.95
CA LEU A 214 -22.99 3.78 -16.93
C LEU A 214 -22.79 4.57 -15.65
N TYR A 215 -21.53 4.82 -15.29
CA TYR A 215 -21.17 5.66 -14.14
C TYR A 215 -21.87 7.03 -14.14
N SER A 216 -21.98 7.67 -15.32
CA SER A 216 -22.59 8.98 -15.48
C SER A 216 -24.12 8.98 -15.46
N ASN A 217 -24.77 7.81 -15.41
CA ASN A 217 -26.23 7.73 -15.33
C ASN A 217 -26.72 7.93 -13.88
N GLU A 218 -27.95 8.43 -13.75
CA GLU A 218 -28.62 8.51 -12.45
C GLU A 218 -28.81 7.13 -11.83
N LYS A 219 -28.63 7.05 -10.52
CA LYS A 219 -28.82 5.82 -9.74
C LYS A 219 -30.32 5.54 -9.59
N THR A 220 -30.75 4.33 -9.93
CA THR A 220 -32.10 3.85 -9.63
C THR A 220 -32.05 2.97 -8.39
N THR A 221 -32.84 3.30 -7.36
CA THR A 221 -32.93 2.47 -6.14
C THR A 221 -33.73 1.20 -6.43
N LEU A 222 -33.17 0.04 -6.07
CA LEU A 222 -33.86 -1.24 -6.13
C LEU A 222 -34.76 -1.42 -4.90
N PRO A 223 -36.02 -1.88 -5.05
CA PRO A 223 -36.88 -2.17 -3.92
C PRO A 223 -36.25 -3.21 -2.99
N SER A 224 -36.41 -3.03 -1.67
CA SER A 224 -35.79 -3.90 -0.65
C SER A 224 -36.27 -5.35 -0.68
N ASP A 225 -37.40 -5.65 -1.34
CA ASP A 225 -37.91 -7.01 -1.52
C ASP A 225 -37.28 -7.74 -2.72
N GLN A 226 -36.46 -7.05 -3.52
CA GLN A 226 -35.78 -7.62 -4.69
C GLN A 226 -34.40 -8.19 -4.38
N TRP A 227 -33.85 -7.96 -3.19
CA TRP A 227 -32.49 -8.33 -2.85
C TRP A 227 -32.35 -8.59 -1.35
N SER A 228 -31.28 -9.30 -0.97
CA SER A 228 -30.99 -9.58 0.44
C SER A 228 -29.50 -9.80 0.64
N PHE A 229 -29.06 -9.65 1.90
CA PHE A 229 -27.72 -10.02 2.31
C PHE A 229 -27.65 -11.51 2.62
N ILE A 230 -26.49 -12.12 2.34
CA ILE A 230 -26.18 -13.52 2.64
C ILE A 230 -24.79 -13.63 3.24
N GLU A 231 -24.51 -14.77 3.88
CA GLU A 231 -23.15 -15.19 4.20
C GLU A 231 -22.44 -15.65 2.92
N ASP A 232 -21.22 -15.17 2.74
CA ASP A 232 -20.29 -15.62 1.72
C ASP A 232 -19.65 -16.94 2.20
N ASN A 233 -19.77 -17.98 1.39
CA ASN A 233 -19.27 -19.31 1.72
C ASN A 233 -17.78 -19.48 1.39
N ASP A 234 -17.12 -18.43 0.90
CA ASP A 234 -15.67 -18.46 0.64
C ASP A 234 -14.89 -18.41 1.96
N GLU A 235 -14.28 -19.52 2.35
CA GLU A 235 -13.44 -19.62 3.56
C GLU A 235 -12.24 -18.64 3.53
N THR A 236 -11.80 -18.20 2.35
CA THR A 236 -10.76 -17.19 2.21
C THR A 236 -11.23 -15.79 2.61
N ALA A 237 -12.55 -15.58 2.70
CA ALA A 237 -13.19 -14.33 3.12
C ALA A 237 -13.37 -14.21 4.65
N ASN A 238 -13.00 -15.24 5.43
CA ASN A 238 -12.96 -15.15 6.90
C ASN A 238 -12.03 -14.01 7.33
N SER A 239 -12.61 -12.90 7.77
CA SER A 239 -11.88 -11.66 8.01
C SER A 239 -11.78 -11.33 9.50
N ILE A 240 -10.81 -10.49 9.86
CA ILE A 240 -10.73 -9.86 11.19
C ILE A 240 -11.94 -8.96 11.49
N LEU A 241 -12.70 -8.58 10.45
CA LEU A 241 -13.88 -7.72 10.53
C LEU A 241 -15.17 -8.49 10.80
N SER A 242 -15.18 -9.83 10.68
CA SER A 242 -16.39 -10.66 10.73
C SER A 242 -16.54 -11.40 12.06
N ASN A 243 -17.78 -11.49 12.54
CA ASN A 243 -18.21 -12.40 13.60
C ASN A 243 -19.10 -13.51 13.02
N GLU A 244 -19.39 -14.54 13.81
CA GLU A 244 -20.35 -15.58 13.41
C GLU A 244 -21.74 -14.98 13.17
N GLY A 245 -22.36 -15.28 12.03
CA GLY A 245 -23.68 -14.78 11.61
C GLY A 245 -23.67 -13.43 10.87
N ASP A 246 -22.49 -12.85 10.63
CA ASP A 246 -22.34 -11.62 9.86
C ASP A 246 -22.52 -11.86 8.35
N LEU A 247 -23.22 -10.95 7.66
CA LEU A 247 -23.51 -11.06 6.24
C LEU A 247 -22.52 -10.21 5.43
N ASN A 248 -21.84 -10.79 4.46
CA ASN A 248 -20.74 -10.17 3.71
C ASN A 248 -20.91 -10.27 2.18
N ALA A 249 -22.05 -10.77 1.71
CA ALA A 249 -22.42 -10.82 0.29
C ALA A 249 -23.89 -10.43 0.08
N VAL A 250 -24.25 -10.17 -1.18
CA VAL A 250 -25.60 -9.79 -1.60
C VAL A 250 -26.11 -10.66 -2.74
N VAL A 251 -27.43 -10.86 -2.78
CA VAL A 251 -28.15 -11.54 -3.86
C VAL A 251 -29.31 -10.69 -4.35
N ILE A 252 -29.67 -10.83 -5.62
CA ILE A 252 -30.87 -10.21 -6.23
C ILE A 252 -31.77 -11.30 -6.80
N ASN A 253 -33.08 -11.11 -6.71
CA ASN A 253 -34.09 -11.95 -7.36
C ASN A 253 -33.85 -12.00 -8.88
N GLY A 254 -33.57 -13.19 -9.41
CA GLY A 254 -33.26 -13.36 -10.83
C GLY A 254 -31.79 -13.13 -11.21
N GLY A 255 -30.94 -12.77 -10.24
CA GLY A 255 -29.49 -12.61 -10.42
C GLY A 255 -29.06 -11.21 -10.91
N PHE A 256 -27.76 -10.96 -10.83
CA PHE A 256 -27.15 -9.72 -11.29
C PHE A 256 -27.04 -9.69 -12.82
N GLN A 257 -27.48 -8.59 -13.41
CA GLN A 257 -27.45 -8.39 -14.86
C GLN A 257 -26.06 -7.90 -15.32
N PRO A 258 -25.43 -8.55 -16.32
CA PRO A 258 -24.20 -8.06 -16.93
C PRO A 258 -24.37 -6.68 -17.57
N GLY A 259 -23.31 -5.87 -17.51
CA GLY A 259 -23.27 -4.53 -18.10
C GLY A 259 -23.81 -3.42 -17.19
N PHE A 260 -24.22 -3.75 -15.97
CA PHE A 260 -24.69 -2.77 -14.99
C PHE A 260 -23.69 -2.62 -13.83
N VAL A 261 -23.72 -1.42 -13.23
CA VAL A 261 -23.07 -1.10 -11.96
C VAL A 261 -24.14 -1.19 -10.88
N TYR A 262 -23.86 -2.00 -9.86
CA TYR A 262 -24.64 -2.06 -8.63
C TYR A 262 -23.88 -1.36 -7.52
N GLU A 263 -24.60 -0.71 -6.61
CA GLU A 263 -24.03 -0.12 -5.42
C GLU A 263 -24.90 -0.46 -4.21
N VAL A 264 -24.28 -0.96 -3.16
CA VAL A 264 -24.89 -1.22 -1.86
C VAL A 264 -24.29 -0.26 -0.84
N SER A 265 -25.14 0.49 -0.15
CA SER A 265 -24.73 1.35 0.97
C SER A 265 -25.41 0.87 2.25
N TYR A 266 -24.64 0.61 3.31
CA TYR A 266 -25.15 -0.03 4.53
C TYR A 266 -24.36 0.45 5.76
N PRO A 267 -24.98 0.46 6.96
CA PRO A 267 -24.26 0.70 8.19
C PRO A 267 -23.32 -0.48 8.50
N SER A 268 -22.12 -0.17 8.97
CA SER A 268 -21.26 -1.14 9.65
C SER A 268 -20.79 -0.55 10.97
N HIS A 269 -20.52 -1.42 11.93
CA HIS A 269 -20.17 -1.04 13.30
C HIS A 269 -18.76 -1.47 13.67
N ARG A 270 -18.03 -2.01 12.69
CA ARG A 270 -16.66 -2.48 12.85
C ARG A 270 -15.82 -1.78 11.79
N SER A 271 -14.73 -1.13 12.21
CA SER A 271 -13.78 -0.53 11.26
C SER A 271 -12.36 -0.90 11.64
N ALA A 272 -11.59 -1.38 10.66
CA ALA A 272 -10.16 -1.52 10.83
C ALA A 272 -9.50 -0.14 10.92
N VAL A 273 -8.47 -0.01 11.75
CA VAL A 273 -7.60 1.18 11.78
C VAL A 273 -6.59 1.07 10.64
N ALA A 274 -7.07 1.27 9.41
CA ALA A 274 -6.34 0.93 8.20
C ALA A 274 -5.02 1.73 8.01
N GLY A 275 -4.97 2.96 8.52
CA GLY A 275 -3.77 3.80 8.43
C GLY A 275 -2.54 3.24 9.17
N LEU A 276 -2.72 2.30 10.11
CA LEU A 276 -1.60 1.57 10.73
C LEU A 276 -0.81 0.73 9.71
N GLY A 277 -1.41 0.38 8.57
CA GLY A 277 -0.70 -0.21 7.45
C GLY A 277 0.38 0.71 6.86
N LEU A 278 0.11 2.02 6.82
CA LEU A 278 1.08 3.02 6.36
C LEU A 278 2.17 3.26 7.42
N ALA A 279 1.80 3.23 8.71
CA ALA A 279 2.78 3.22 9.81
C ALA A 279 3.70 2.00 9.73
N ALA A 280 3.17 0.81 9.43
CA ALA A 280 3.97 -0.40 9.23
C ALA A 280 5.07 -0.21 8.17
N ILE A 281 4.75 0.48 7.06
CA ILE A 281 5.74 0.83 6.04
C ILE A 281 6.78 1.79 6.61
N ARG A 282 6.35 2.90 7.21
CA ARG A 282 7.24 3.92 7.79
C ARG A 282 8.22 3.29 8.78
N ASP A 283 7.69 2.61 9.79
CA ASP A 283 8.43 2.18 10.98
C ASP A 283 9.31 0.98 10.64
N GLY A 284 8.76 0.03 9.87
CA GLY A 284 9.50 -1.14 9.41
C GLY A 284 10.62 -0.76 8.45
N VAL A 285 10.39 0.16 7.52
CA VAL A 285 11.46 0.66 6.64
C VAL A 285 12.54 1.39 7.45
N GLN A 286 12.16 2.27 8.39
CA GLN A 286 13.13 2.99 9.21
C GLN A 286 13.99 2.03 10.05
N ALA A 287 13.36 1.03 10.67
CA ALA A 287 14.08 0.04 11.47
C ALA A 287 15.09 -0.76 10.63
N ILE A 288 14.64 -1.32 9.49
CA ILE A 288 15.49 -2.14 8.62
C ILE A 288 16.57 -1.31 7.93
N LYS A 289 16.27 -0.07 7.53
CA LYS A 289 17.24 0.92 7.02
C LYS A 289 18.41 1.12 7.97
N ASN A 290 18.11 1.17 9.27
CA ASN A 290 19.06 1.36 10.36
C ASN A 290 19.57 0.03 10.95
N HIS A 291 19.23 -1.12 10.34
CA HIS A 291 19.57 -2.47 10.78
C HIS A 291 19.08 -2.84 12.19
N LEU A 292 18.11 -2.11 12.74
CA LEU A 292 17.54 -2.35 14.06
C LEU A 292 16.75 -3.66 14.09
N TYR A 293 16.80 -4.37 15.22
CA TYR A 293 16.12 -5.66 15.46
C TYR A 293 16.53 -6.82 14.53
N ILE A 294 17.43 -6.57 13.57
CA ILE A 294 18.04 -7.59 12.72
C ILE A 294 19.57 -7.60 12.82
N GLU A 295 20.12 -6.85 13.78
CA GLU A 295 21.56 -6.68 14.03
C GLU A 295 22.28 -8.02 14.19
N GLU A 296 21.67 -8.99 14.86
CA GLU A 296 22.23 -10.32 15.10
C GLU A 296 22.47 -11.12 13.82
N TYR A 297 21.83 -10.72 12.72
CA TYR A 297 22.01 -11.33 11.41
C TYR A 297 23.03 -10.60 10.53
N PHE A 298 23.75 -9.63 11.08
CA PHE A 298 24.87 -8.96 10.42
C PHE A 298 26.17 -9.19 11.22
N ASP A 299 27.23 -9.63 10.55
CA ASP A 299 28.55 -9.80 11.19
C ASP A 299 29.18 -8.46 11.65
N ASN A 300 28.76 -7.34 11.05
CA ASN A 300 29.05 -5.98 11.48
C ASN A 300 27.85 -5.10 11.13
N THR A 301 27.42 -4.19 12.01
CA THR A 301 26.36 -3.21 11.72
C THR A 301 26.86 -2.21 10.67
N PRO A 302 26.34 -2.21 9.43
CA PRO A 302 26.75 -1.26 8.40
C PRO A 302 26.21 0.15 8.71
N GLU A 303 26.72 1.15 7.98
CA GLU A 303 26.04 2.45 7.88
C GLU A 303 24.57 2.26 7.45
N PRO A 304 23.66 3.16 7.86
CA PRO A 304 22.29 3.12 7.36
C PRO A 304 22.22 3.08 5.83
N MET A 305 21.29 2.28 5.31
CA MET A 305 21.03 2.19 3.87
C MET A 305 20.33 3.46 3.38
N LYS A 306 20.43 3.76 2.08
CA LYS A 306 19.48 4.68 1.42
C LYS A 306 18.29 3.88 0.89
N VAL A 307 17.11 4.48 0.90
CA VAL A 307 15.86 3.79 0.55
C VAL A 307 15.25 4.34 -0.72
N ILE A 308 14.88 3.44 -1.62
CA ILE A 308 14.01 3.71 -2.77
C ILE A 308 12.70 2.96 -2.57
N ALA A 309 11.60 3.69 -2.39
CA ALA A 309 10.28 3.10 -2.43
C ALA A 309 9.81 2.90 -3.87
N PHE A 310 9.30 1.72 -4.17
CA PHE A 310 8.69 1.41 -5.47
C PHE A 310 7.28 0.86 -5.27
N GLY A 311 6.33 1.38 -6.04
CA GLY A 311 4.97 0.87 -6.07
C GLY A 311 4.33 1.17 -7.42
N ASP A 312 3.49 0.26 -7.89
CA ASP A 312 2.73 0.43 -9.12
C ASP A 312 1.21 0.38 -8.91
N SER A 313 0.48 1.18 -9.68
CA SER A 313 -0.99 1.14 -9.72
C SER A 313 -1.59 1.43 -8.34
N GLN A 314 -2.14 0.44 -7.63
CA GLN A 314 -2.63 0.63 -6.26
C GLN A 314 -1.50 1.08 -5.33
N SER A 315 -0.34 0.41 -5.34
CA SER A 315 0.76 0.78 -4.46
C SER A 315 1.45 2.09 -4.86
N GLY A 316 1.37 2.47 -6.14
CA GLY A 316 1.73 3.82 -6.58
C GLY A 316 0.83 4.89 -5.95
N ARG A 317 -0.49 4.66 -5.90
CA ARG A 317 -1.42 5.53 -5.15
C ARG A 317 -1.16 5.49 -3.64
N THR A 318 -0.75 4.34 -3.11
CA THR A 318 -0.39 4.20 -1.69
C THR A 318 0.78 5.11 -1.37
N LEU A 319 1.83 5.14 -2.19
CA LEU A 319 2.97 6.05 -2.02
C LEU A 319 2.57 7.54 -2.08
N ARG A 320 1.64 7.90 -2.97
CA ARG A 320 1.08 9.27 -3.00
C ARG A 320 0.33 9.61 -1.71
N THR A 321 -0.45 8.66 -1.19
CA THR A 321 -1.20 8.82 0.07
C THR A 321 -0.25 8.88 1.26
N PHE A 322 0.76 8.01 1.30
CA PHE A 322 1.83 7.98 2.30
C PHE A 322 2.56 9.32 2.39
N LEU A 323 2.92 9.91 1.24
CA LEU A 323 3.51 11.25 1.19
C LEU A 323 2.52 12.29 1.74
N TYR A 324 1.32 12.37 1.19
CA TYR A 324 0.35 13.40 1.59
C TYR A 324 -0.05 13.35 3.07
N ASP A 325 -0.22 12.15 3.64
CA ASP A 325 -0.58 11.97 5.05
C ASP A 325 0.60 12.14 6.01
N GLY A 326 1.81 12.45 5.51
CA GLY A 326 2.96 12.79 6.35
C GLY A 326 3.81 11.60 6.83
N PHE A 327 3.55 10.38 6.34
CA PHE A 327 4.23 9.17 6.82
C PHE A 327 5.71 9.08 6.44
N ASN A 328 6.25 9.97 5.62
CA ASN A 328 7.70 9.98 5.37
C ASN A 328 8.52 10.63 6.50
N TYR A 329 7.85 11.18 7.53
CA TYR A 329 8.48 11.48 8.82
C TYR A 329 8.21 10.34 9.81
N SER A 330 9.28 9.80 10.41
CA SER A 330 9.21 8.90 11.57
C SER A 330 8.44 9.52 12.73
N GLU A 331 8.11 8.73 13.76
CA GLU A 331 7.60 9.29 15.03
C GLU A 331 8.54 10.30 15.71
N THR A 332 9.81 10.35 15.32
CA THR A 332 10.82 11.31 15.79
C THR A 332 11.05 12.48 14.84
N GLY A 333 10.36 12.52 13.70
CA GLY A 333 10.47 13.59 12.70
C GLY A 333 11.62 13.44 11.70
N GLU A 334 12.23 12.26 11.60
CA GLU A 334 13.30 11.96 10.63
C GLU A 334 12.72 11.51 9.29
N VAL A 335 13.40 11.86 8.18
CA VAL A 335 13.05 11.37 6.84
C VAL A 335 13.36 9.87 6.73
N VAL A 336 12.32 9.08 6.43
CA VAL A 336 12.45 7.62 6.33
C VAL A 336 12.96 7.19 4.96
N ILE A 337 12.38 7.71 3.88
CA ILE A 337 12.65 7.29 2.50
C ILE A 337 13.16 8.48 1.67
N GLU A 338 14.32 8.30 1.02
CA GLU A 338 14.95 9.33 0.19
C GLU A 338 14.38 9.41 -1.23
N GLY A 339 14.02 8.26 -1.82
CA GLY A 339 13.59 8.16 -3.22
C GLY A 339 12.25 7.47 -3.39
N PHE A 340 11.35 8.03 -4.20
CA PHE A 340 10.04 7.46 -4.50
C PHE A 340 9.87 7.24 -6.00
N MET A 341 9.76 5.99 -6.42
CA MET A 341 9.38 5.60 -7.78
C MET A 341 7.89 5.25 -7.81
N ILE A 342 7.07 6.27 -8.07
CA ILE A 342 5.61 6.19 -8.11
C ILE A 342 5.20 5.82 -9.54
N HIS A 343 5.00 4.54 -9.79
CA HIS A 343 4.66 4.01 -11.11
C HIS A 343 3.15 3.81 -11.25
N LEU A 344 2.55 4.23 -12.36
CA LEU A 344 1.12 4.04 -12.69
C LEU A 344 0.13 4.47 -11.59
N GLY A 345 0.57 5.27 -10.61
CA GLY A 345 -0.28 5.81 -9.55
C GLY A 345 -1.16 6.95 -10.06
N SER A 346 -0.85 7.49 -11.24
CA SER A 346 -1.52 8.61 -11.86
C SER A 346 -1.62 9.84 -10.92
N ASN A 347 -2.69 10.64 -11.05
CA ASN A 347 -3.02 11.73 -10.11
C ASN A 347 -3.58 11.24 -8.77
N ALA A 348 -4.03 9.99 -8.73
CA ALA A 348 -4.91 9.48 -7.70
C ALA A 348 -4.21 9.32 -6.34
N ARG A 349 -4.96 9.60 -5.26
CA ARG A 349 -4.70 9.12 -3.91
C ARG A 349 -5.79 8.10 -3.59
N GLY A 350 -5.47 7.00 -2.92
CA GLY A 350 -6.49 6.00 -2.60
C GLY A 350 -7.09 6.22 -1.22
N GLY A 351 -8.32 5.75 -1.03
CA GLY A 351 -8.95 5.66 0.29
C GLY A 351 -8.30 4.55 1.12
N PHE A 352 -7.08 4.81 1.59
CA PHE A 352 -6.23 3.88 2.35
C PHE A 352 -6.11 4.23 3.84
N ASN A 353 -6.46 5.45 4.21
CA ASN A 353 -6.41 5.96 5.58
C ASN A 353 -7.71 6.71 5.89
N GLN A 354 -8.80 5.96 5.96
CA GLN A 354 -10.13 6.46 6.28
C GLN A 354 -10.97 5.40 6.98
N ARG A 355 -12.03 5.81 7.68
CA ARG A 355 -13.03 4.86 8.21
C ARG A 355 -13.62 4.03 7.07
N PHE A 356 -13.85 2.75 7.32
CA PHE A 356 -14.35 1.79 6.32
C PHE A 356 -13.48 1.68 5.07
N THR A 357 -12.15 1.79 5.23
CA THR A 357 -11.18 1.59 4.15
C THR A 357 -11.31 0.20 3.54
N GLN A 358 -11.46 0.16 2.23
CA GLN A 358 -11.36 -0.99 1.35
C GLN A 358 -10.32 -0.64 0.28
N ALA A 359 -9.07 -1.08 0.50
CA ALA A 359 -7.93 -0.61 -0.30
C ALA A 359 -7.85 -1.29 -1.67
N SER A 360 -8.49 -2.44 -1.85
CA SER A 360 -8.49 -3.15 -3.13
C SER A 360 -9.34 -2.47 -4.20
N ARG A 361 -10.29 -1.58 -3.81
CA ARG A 361 -11.05 -0.72 -4.71
C ARG A 361 -10.16 0.17 -5.58
N ALA A 362 -10.47 0.19 -6.87
CA ALA A 362 -9.77 0.95 -7.89
C ALA A 362 -10.71 1.88 -8.64
N VAL A 363 -10.19 3.07 -9.03
CA VAL A 363 -10.85 4.13 -9.84
C VAL A 363 -11.52 3.62 -11.13
N ASP A 364 -11.12 2.43 -11.52
CA ASP A 364 -11.32 1.84 -12.82
C ASP A 364 -12.57 0.94 -12.87
N ARG A 365 -13.12 0.60 -11.69
CA ARG A 365 -14.30 -0.26 -11.46
C ARG A 365 -15.17 0.17 -10.27
N ASN A 366 -14.66 1.10 -9.46
CA ASN A 366 -15.31 1.63 -8.27
C ASN A 366 -15.28 3.14 -8.41
N TYR A 367 -16.43 3.72 -8.72
CA TYR A 367 -16.49 5.07 -9.25
C TYR A 367 -16.79 6.11 -8.18
N ASP A 368 -17.56 5.73 -7.17
CA ASP A 368 -17.97 6.63 -6.09
C ASP A 368 -17.19 6.35 -4.78
N TYR A 369 -16.07 5.62 -4.88
CA TYR A 369 -15.14 5.37 -3.80
C TYR A 369 -14.01 6.41 -3.86
N PRO A 370 -13.57 7.01 -2.73
CA PRO A 370 -12.61 8.12 -2.72
C PRO A 370 -11.24 7.65 -3.20
N ALA A 371 -11.00 7.81 -4.50
CA ALA A 371 -9.83 7.29 -5.17
C ALA A 371 -9.17 8.32 -6.10
N GLU A 372 -9.78 9.49 -6.28
CA GLU A 372 -9.21 10.68 -6.95
C GLU A 372 -9.45 11.89 -6.05
N VAL A 373 -8.63 12.04 -5.01
CA VAL A 373 -8.79 13.08 -4.00
C VAL A 373 -7.68 14.11 -4.12
N PHE A 374 -8.05 15.38 -4.33
CA PHE A 374 -7.13 16.52 -4.32
C PHE A 374 -6.30 16.55 -3.02
N PRO A 375 -5.00 16.91 -3.03
CA PRO A 375 -4.21 17.45 -4.15
C PRO A 375 -3.69 16.40 -5.14
N PHE A 376 -3.48 16.85 -6.38
CA PHE A 376 -3.00 16.01 -7.49
C PHE A 376 -1.53 16.23 -7.84
N SER A 377 -1.03 17.46 -7.70
CA SER A 377 0.38 17.81 -7.92
C SER A 377 1.17 17.76 -6.61
N ASP A 378 2.48 17.61 -6.74
CA ASP A 378 3.42 17.80 -5.63
C ASP A 378 3.50 19.26 -5.19
N ASN A 379 3.44 20.18 -6.14
CA ASN A 379 3.38 21.61 -5.90
C ASN A 379 1.99 22.04 -5.38
N PHE A 380 1.94 23.15 -4.65
CA PHE A 380 0.67 23.73 -4.21
C PHE A 380 -0.15 24.19 -5.42
N SER A 381 -1.43 23.82 -5.45
CA SER A 381 -2.40 24.29 -6.42
C SER A 381 -3.73 24.62 -5.75
N THR A 382 -4.63 25.29 -6.47
CA THR A 382 -5.99 25.56 -5.99
C THR A 382 -6.96 24.59 -6.64
N ASN A 383 -7.81 23.96 -5.84
CA ASN A 383 -8.94 23.19 -6.31
C ASN A 383 -10.02 24.13 -6.84
N HIS A 384 -10.28 24.11 -8.15
CA HIS A 384 -11.23 25.00 -8.81
C HIS A 384 -12.69 24.78 -8.38
N ILE A 385 -13.02 23.62 -7.80
CA ILE A 385 -14.38 23.26 -7.37
C ILE A 385 -14.71 23.89 -6.01
N ASN A 386 -13.78 23.79 -5.04
CA ASN A 386 -14.06 24.14 -3.65
C ASN A 386 -13.10 25.21 -3.05
N GLY A 387 -12.11 25.66 -3.81
CA GLY A 387 -11.14 26.69 -3.40
C GLY A 387 -10.04 26.19 -2.46
N GLN A 388 -9.96 24.90 -2.14
CA GLN A 388 -8.91 24.34 -1.29
C GLN A 388 -7.53 24.56 -1.94
N VAL A 389 -6.55 25.02 -1.16
CA VAL A 389 -5.15 25.16 -1.61
C VAL A 389 -4.30 24.11 -0.90
N ASP A 390 -3.67 23.22 -1.68
CA ASP A 390 -2.90 22.10 -1.12
C ASP A 390 -1.91 21.53 -2.14
N GLY A 391 -1.00 20.67 -1.69
CA GLY A 391 0.00 19.96 -2.51
C GLY A 391 0.38 18.62 -1.86
N LEU A 392 0.88 17.66 -2.64
CA LEU A 392 1.22 16.31 -2.14
C LEU A 392 2.23 16.34 -0.99
N LEU A 393 3.10 17.35 -0.95
CA LEU A 393 4.16 17.49 0.05
C LEU A 393 3.85 18.58 1.09
N SER A 394 2.59 18.96 1.28
CA SER A 394 2.19 20.07 2.17
C SER A 394 2.48 19.83 3.66
N LYS A 395 2.82 18.60 4.04
CA LYS A 395 3.19 18.21 5.41
C LYS A 395 4.69 18.30 5.69
N TYR A 396 5.52 18.58 4.69
CA TYR A 396 6.97 18.58 4.82
C TYR A 396 7.55 19.97 4.61
N GLU A 397 8.67 20.22 5.29
CA GLU A 397 9.52 21.34 4.96
C GLU A 397 10.26 21.09 3.63
N ALA A 398 10.54 22.14 2.87
CA ALA A 398 11.16 22.02 1.55
C ALA A 398 12.56 21.37 1.58
N SER A 399 13.26 21.42 2.71
CA SER A 399 14.54 20.73 2.92
C SER A 399 14.42 19.21 2.96
N ASP A 400 13.22 18.71 3.27
CA ASP A 400 12.96 17.30 3.56
C ASP A 400 12.19 16.63 2.42
N TYR A 401 11.98 17.36 1.31
CA TYR A 401 11.33 16.82 0.13
C TYR A 401 12.14 15.64 -0.44
N PRO A 402 11.54 14.43 -0.52
CA PRO A 402 12.21 13.30 -1.10
C PRO A 402 12.34 13.48 -2.61
N LYS A 403 13.23 12.70 -3.24
CA LYS A 403 13.32 12.62 -4.69
C LYS A 403 12.19 11.78 -5.24
N ILE A 404 11.41 12.29 -6.20
CA ILE A 404 10.21 11.62 -6.70
C ILE A 404 10.28 11.46 -8.21
N PHE A 405 10.09 10.23 -8.68
CA PHE A 405 9.77 9.91 -10.06
C PHE A 405 8.30 9.51 -10.16
N PHE A 406 7.50 10.32 -10.84
CA PHE A 406 6.18 9.91 -11.32
C PHE A 406 6.37 9.27 -12.69
N SER A 407 5.92 8.04 -12.89
CA SER A 407 5.97 7.39 -14.20
C SER A 407 4.61 6.81 -14.58
N ASN A 408 4.10 7.13 -15.77
CA ASN A 408 2.77 6.74 -16.22
C ASN A 408 2.81 6.12 -17.62
N SER A 409 1.94 5.15 -17.88
CA SER A 409 1.70 4.65 -19.23
C SER A 409 0.71 5.56 -19.97
N ALA A 410 0.42 5.27 -21.24
CA ALA A 410 -0.66 5.99 -21.93
C ALA A 410 -2.03 5.73 -21.29
N THR A 411 -2.20 4.59 -20.59
CA THR A 411 -3.46 4.27 -19.92
C THR A 411 -3.75 5.28 -18.82
N GLU A 412 -2.81 5.54 -17.91
CA GLU A 412 -3.04 6.46 -16.79
C GLU A 412 -3.28 7.88 -17.28
N TYR A 413 -2.51 8.30 -18.29
CA TYR A 413 -2.60 9.64 -18.85
C TYR A 413 -3.98 9.92 -19.44
N TRP A 414 -4.53 8.99 -20.23
CA TRP A 414 -5.80 9.18 -20.94
C TRP A 414 -7.02 8.72 -20.14
N ARG A 415 -6.89 7.71 -19.28
CA ARG A 415 -8.01 7.11 -18.53
C ARG A 415 -8.18 7.68 -17.13
N SER A 416 -7.08 7.99 -16.44
CA SER A 416 -7.07 8.28 -15.00
C SER A 416 -6.44 9.65 -14.73
N PRO A 417 -7.04 10.73 -15.26
CA PRO A 417 -6.41 12.02 -15.63
C PRO A 417 -4.99 12.30 -15.09
N ALA A 418 -3.95 11.59 -15.57
CA ALA A 418 -2.60 11.74 -14.99
C ALA A 418 -2.02 13.13 -15.21
N TYR A 419 -2.51 13.87 -16.21
CA TYR A 419 -2.09 15.24 -16.48
C TYR A 419 -2.30 16.19 -15.29
N LEU A 420 -3.21 15.86 -14.36
CA LEU A 420 -3.45 16.63 -13.13
C LEU A 420 -2.24 16.65 -12.17
N ILE A 421 -1.23 15.80 -12.37
CA ILE A 421 0.03 15.90 -11.61
C ILE A 421 0.88 17.10 -12.04
N HIS A 422 0.62 17.68 -13.21
CA HIS A 422 1.38 18.80 -13.79
C HIS A 422 0.47 19.86 -14.42
N THR A 423 -0.77 19.96 -13.96
CA THR A 423 -1.70 21.02 -14.37
C THR A 423 -2.56 21.46 -13.18
N SER A 424 -3.15 22.66 -13.25
CA SER A 424 -4.20 23.07 -12.33
C SER A 424 -5.38 22.11 -12.40
N SER A 425 -6.19 22.06 -11.34
CA SER A 425 -7.29 21.09 -11.24
C SER A 425 -8.39 21.25 -12.31
N ASP A 426 -8.47 22.41 -12.96
CA ASP A 426 -9.32 22.71 -14.12
C ASP A 426 -8.63 22.45 -15.48
N GLY A 427 -7.33 22.12 -15.47
CA GLY A 427 -6.52 21.85 -16.65
C GLY A 427 -6.09 23.10 -17.44
N GLU A 428 -6.30 24.31 -16.92
CA GLU A 428 -6.01 25.56 -17.66
C GLU A 428 -4.54 26.02 -17.59
N ILE A 429 -3.81 25.61 -16.55
CA ILE A 429 -2.44 26.08 -16.27
C ILE A 429 -1.50 24.89 -16.12
N ASP A 430 -0.37 24.89 -16.82
CA ASP A 430 0.70 23.93 -16.61
C ASP A 430 1.44 24.23 -15.29
N LEU A 431 1.61 23.19 -14.46
CA LEU A 431 2.38 23.23 -13.22
C LEU A 431 3.76 22.60 -13.45
N MET A 432 4.81 23.34 -13.14
CA MET A 432 6.15 22.79 -13.15
C MET A 432 6.34 21.86 -11.93
N PRO A 433 6.95 20.66 -12.12
CA PRO A 433 7.29 19.79 -11.01
C PRO A 433 8.28 20.49 -10.08
N LEU A 434 8.30 20.09 -8.80
CA LEU A 434 9.30 20.56 -7.85
C LEU A 434 10.71 20.15 -8.32
N ALA A 435 11.75 20.84 -7.84
CA ALA A 435 13.13 20.49 -8.13
C ALA A 435 13.51 19.06 -7.67
N SER A 436 12.78 18.53 -6.69
CA SER A 436 12.90 17.16 -6.21
C SER A 436 12.06 16.15 -7.00
N SER A 437 11.34 16.56 -8.04
CA SER A 437 10.41 15.70 -8.78
C SER A 437 10.72 15.64 -10.28
N ARG A 438 10.50 14.47 -10.90
CA ARG A 438 10.50 14.29 -12.35
C ARG A 438 9.31 13.45 -12.79
N ILE A 439 8.76 13.77 -13.96
CA ILE A 439 7.59 13.10 -14.53
C ILE A 439 7.98 12.41 -15.84
N PHE A 440 7.68 11.14 -15.97
CA PHE A 440 7.98 10.31 -17.13
C PHE A 440 6.71 9.73 -17.73
N GLN A 441 6.51 9.92 -19.03
CA GLN A 441 5.39 9.36 -19.77
C GLN A 441 5.88 8.28 -20.73
N PHE A 442 5.48 7.02 -20.50
CA PHE A 442 5.73 5.91 -21.42
C PHE A 442 4.67 5.91 -22.52
N SER A 443 4.81 6.85 -23.45
CA SER A 443 3.83 7.10 -24.52
C SER A 443 3.51 5.86 -25.35
N GLY A 444 2.23 5.68 -25.69
CA GLY A 444 1.74 4.56 -26.49
C GLY A 444 1.67 3.22 -25.76
N THR A 445 2.13 3.11 -24.51
CA THR A 445 2.14 1.85 -23.77
C THR A 445 0.86 1.61 -22.97
N GLN A 446 0.52 0.34 -22.76
CA GLN A 446 -0.65 -0.11 -21.97
C GLN A 446 -0.33 -0.16 -20.47
N HIS A 447 -1.35 -0.29 -19.62
CA HIS A 447 -1.22 -0.28 -18.15
C HIS A 447 -0.16 -1.25 -17.63
N VAL A 448 -0.22 -2.50 -18.08
CA VAL A 448 0.71 -3.58 -17.65
C VAL A 448 1.69 -3.86 -18.79
N PRO A 449 3.01 -4.01 -18.54
CA PRO A 449 3.95 -4.24 -19.62
C PRO A 449 3.58 -5.55 -20.35
N SER A 450 3.79 -5.60 -21.66
CA SER A 450 3.53 -6.83 -22.40
C SER A 450 4.54 -7.91 -22.05
N ASN A 451 4.04 -9.12 -21.78
CA ASN A 451 4.87 -10.32 -21.58
C ASN A 451 5.11 -11.10 -22.88
N ASN A 452 4.35 -10.84 -23.96
CA ASN A 452 4.42 -11.59 -25.21
C ASN A 452 4.12 -10.71 -26.44
N PHE A 453 4.73 -11.02 -27.58
CA PHE A 453 4.40 -10.43 -28.88
C PHE A 453 3.17 -11.06 -29.55
N ASN A 454 2.27 -11.70 -28.77
CA ASN A 454 1.16 -12.45 -29.33
C ASN A 454 -0.06 -11.55 -29.54
N TRP A 455 -0.38 -11.31 -30.82
CA TRP A 455 -1.57 -10.61 -31.31
C TRP A 455 -2.84 -11.47 -31.19
N SER A 456 -3.01 -12.22 -30.09
CA SER A 456 -4.22 -13.02 -29.84
C SER A 456 -5.06 -12.35 -28.76
N GLY A 457 -6.08 -11.61 -29.19
CA GLY A 457 -7.15 -11.09 -28.33
C GLY A 457 -8.48 -11.75 -28.66
N ASP A 458 -9.38 -11.78 -27.69
CA ASP A 458 -10.82 -11.90 -27.96
C ASP A 458 -11.19 -10.80 -28.97
N GLN A 459 -11.80 -11.16 -30.11
CA GLN A 459 -12.13 -10.22 -31.20
C GLN A 459 -13.08 -9.08 -30.76
N ARG A 460 -13.55 -9.10 -29.51
CA ARG A 460 -14.35 -8.05 -28.88
C ARG A 460 -13.54 -6.88 -28.29
N PHE A 461 -12.21 -6.96 -28.19
CA PHE A 461 -11.36 -5.89 -27.66
C PHE A 461 -10.21 -5.51 -28.61
N SER A 462 -9.76 -4.25 -28.54
CA SER A 462 -8.58 -3.77 -29.27
C SER A 462 -7.33 -4.59 -28.92
N ILE A 463 -6.49 -4.88 -29.92
CA ILE A 463 -5.25 -5.63 -29.70
C ILE A 463 -4.28 -4.76 -28.90
N GLY A 464 -3.79 -5.28 -27.77
CA GLY A 464 -2.88 -4.56 -26.87
C GLY A 464 -1.52 -4.24 -27.50
N ASN A 465 -0.82 -3.25 -26.96
CA ASN A 465 0.54 -2.89 -27.40
C ASN A 465 1.58 -3.84 -26.78
N ASN A 466 2.49 -4.36 -27.60
CA ASN A 466 3.60 -5.25 -27.20
C ASN A 466 4.80 -4.54 -26.54
N ALA A 467 4.68 -3.27 -26.15
CA ALA A 467 5.76 -2.52 -25.52
C ALA A 467 6.09 -3.06 -24.12
N LYS A 468 7.35 -3.51 -23.95
CA LYS A 468 7.92 -3.91 -22.65
C LYS A 468 8.67 -2.73 -22.02
N TYR A 469 7.94 -1.80 -21.41
CA TYR A 469 8.51 -0.58 -20.82
C TYR A 469 9.33 -0.84 -19.54
N GLN A 470 9.39 -2.07 -19.03
CA GLN A 470 10.14 -2.40 -17.82
C GLN A 470 11.65 -2.10 -17.95
N TRP A 471 12.19 -2.08 -19.17
CA TRP A 471 13.56 -1.60 -19.44
C TRP A 471 13.76 -0.12 -19.06
N PHE A 472 12.75 0.72 -19.27
CA PHE A 472 12.80 2.11 -18.83
C PHE A 472 12.77 2.20 -17.30
N LEU A 473 12.01 1.34 -16.63
CA LEU A 473 12.01 1.29 -15.17
C LEU A 473 13.38 0.91 -14.59
N ARG A 474 14.11 -0.04 -15.19
CA ARG A 474 15.50 -0.33 -14.78
C ARG A 474 16.41 0.90 -14.88
N ALA A 475 16.35 1.59 -16.01
CA ALA A 475 17.12 2.82 -16.21
C ALA A 475 16.74 3.89 -15.17
N LEU A 476 15.44 4.02 -14.86
CA LEU A 476 14.98 4.94 -13.83
C LEU A 476 15.38 4.51 -12.41
N LEU A 477 15.47 3.21 -12.11
CA LEU A 477 15.97 2.74 -10.81
C LEU A 477 17.43 3.13 -10.62
N GLN A 478 18.27 2.90 -11.64
CA GLN A 478 19.66 3.36 -11.61
C GLN A 478 19.75 4.88 -11.46
N ALA A 479 18.97 5.64 -12.24
CA ALA A 479 18.97 7.09 -12.16
C ALA A 479 18.47 7.61 -10.79
N MET A 480 17.49 6.96 -10.18
CA MET A 480 17.01 7.29 -8.83
C MET A 480 18.10 7.01 -7.79
N ASN A 481 18.77 5.86 -7.88
CA ASN A 481 19.89 5.51 -7.02
C ASN A 481 21.00 6.57 -7.11
N GLU A 482 21.44 6.92 -8.32
CA GLU A 482 22.41 8.00 -8.55
C GLU A 482 21.91 9.34 -7.98
N TRP A 483 20.62 9.67 -8.13
CA TRP A 483 20.05 10.92 -7.65
C TRP A 483 20.10 11.05 -6.12
N ILE A 484 19.70 9.98 -5.41
CA ILE A 484 19.69 10.01 -3.94
C ILE A 484 21.08 9.82 -3.34
N THR A 485 22.02 9.19 -4.05
CA THR A 485 23.39 8.94 -3.56
C THR A 485 24.35 10.09 -3.84
N LEU A 486 24.26 10.72 -5.02
CA LEU A 486 25.19 11.75 -5.48
C LEU A 486 24.68 13.19 -5.28
N GLU A 487 23.44 13.36 -4.81
CA GLU A 487 22.78 14.66 -4.59
C GLU A 487 22.75 15.59 -5.84
N ILE A 488 22.62 14.99 -7.03
CA ILE A 488 22.64 15.69 -8.33
C ILE A 488 21.35 16.41 -8.72
#